data_AF-A0A8T5RN78-F1
#
_entry.id   AF-A0A8T5RN78-F1
#
_cell.length_a   1.000
_cell.length_b   1.000
_cell.length_c   1.000
_cell.angle_alpha   90.00
_cell.angle_beta   90.00
_cell.angle_gamma   90.00
#
_symmetry.space_group_name_H-M   'P 1'
#
loop_
_entity.id
_entity.type
_entity.pdbx_description
1 polymer ?
#
loop_
_entity_poly.entity_id
_entity_poly.type
_entity_poly.pdbx_seq_one_letter_code
_entity_poly.pdbx_strand_id
1 'polypeptide(L)'
;MKLKLDDVKEEDRGIVAPCGIACLGCDSHTGESLEAAIKLKNIWEGGNLKDTGMSVGLNPDEINGTLGVLNKVIKNSERGKCPGCYIGGFAGQFCGISKCVKSKGYWTCAECDDYNPTEDNPCPNVGDSPMPMADPGQMTKMICTRYSRDTCDNLKRCQEIGYDSFIKEVKEKVANGWRTWQVISDEMVFTKALKK
;
A
#
# COMPACT_ATOMS: atom_id res chain seq x y z
N MET A 1 -6.62 -24.20 9.17
CA MET A 1 -5.17 -24.23 9.46
C MET A 1 -4.87 -23.10 10.44
N LYS A 2 -4.02 -23.29 11.46
CA LYS A 2 -3.65 -22.18 12.37
C LYS A 2 -2.36 -21.54 11.85
N LEU A 3 -2.51 -20.37 11.22
CA LEU A 3 -1.39 -19.56 10.73
C LEU A 3 -0.53 -19.05 11.88
N LYS A 4 0.77 -18.89 11.65
CA LYS A 4 1.73 -18.30 12.58
C LYS A 4 2.79 -17.50 11.84
N LEU A 5 3.37 -16.51 12.50
CA LEU A 5 4.53 -15.76 12.00
C LEU A 5 5.71 -16.67 11.61
N ASP A 6 5.94 -17.77 12.33
CA ASP A 6 7.02 -18.73 12.05
C ASP A 6 6.82 -19.51 10.75
N ASP A 7 5.61 -19.50 10.18
CA ASP A 7 5.34 -20.10 8.86
C ASP A 7 5.88 -19.21 7.71
N VAL A 8 6.47 -18.05 8.02
CA VAL A 8 6.89 -17.01 7.07
C VAL A 8 8.40 -16.82 7.16
N LYS A 9 9.09 -17.04 6.03
CA LYS A 9 10.53 -16.75 5.91
C LYS A 9 10.80 -15.27 6.14
N GLU A 10 11.94 -14.96 6.76
CA GLU A 10 12.27 -13.57 7.11
C GLU A 10 12.34 -12.67 5.87
N GLU A 11 12.89 -13.16 4.76
CA GLU A 11 12.95 -12.41 3.50
C GLU A 11 11.57 -12.10 2.90
N ASP A 12 10.55 -12.91 3.21
CA ASP A 12 9.20 -12.78 2.64
C ASP A 12 8.29 -11.87 3.49
N ARG A 13 8.72 -11.47 4.69
CA ARG A 13 7.90 -10.65 5.61
C ARG A 13 7.54 -9.27 5.06
N GLY A 14 8.21 -8.81 4.00
CA GLY A 14 7.92 -7.56 3.28
C GLY A 14 6.88 -7.69 2.16
N ILE A 15 6.48 -8.91 1.77
CA ILE A 15 5.63 -9.18 0.60
C ILE A 15 4.18 -8.80 0.83
N VAL A 16 3.69 -8.95 2.07
CA VAL A 16 2.30 -8.72 2.45
C VAL A 16 2.26 -7.79 3.67
N ALA A 17 1.35 -6.82 3.65
CA ALA A 17 1.09 -5.96 4.81
C ALA A 17 0.26 -6.70 5.86
N PRO A 18 0.30 -6.25 7.13
CA PRO A 18 -0.57 -6.78 8.19
C PRO A 18 -2.06 -6.83 7.83
N CYS A 19 -2.52 -5.86 7.02
CA CYS A 19 -3.90 -5.76 6.56
C CYS A 19 -4.22 -6.52 5.27
N GLY A 20 -3.29 -7.28 4.69
CA GLY A 20 -3.52 -8.06 3.47
C GLY A 20 -3.17 -7.37 2.16
N ILE A 21 -2.60 -6.16 2.17
CA ILE A 21 -2.08 -5.54 0.95
C ILE A 21 -0.88 -6.34 0.46
N ALA A 22 -0.89 -6.81 -0.78
CA ALA A 22 0.28 -7.38 -1.44
C ALA A 22 1.32 -6.28 -1.74
N CYS A 23 2.15 -5.96 -0.74
CA CYS A 23 3.22 -4.95 -0.81
C CYS A 23 4.18 -5.21 -1.96
N LEU A 24 4.39 -6.46 -2.37
CA LEU A 24 5.23 -6.80 -3.51
C LEU A 24 4.78 -6.14 -4.83
N GLY A 25 3.48 -5.84 -4.98
CA GLY A 25 2.94 -5.12 -6.14
C GLY A 25 2.82 -3.60 -5.95
N CYS A 26 3.24 -3.06 -4.81
CA CYS A 26 3.17 -1.64 -4.49
C CYS A 26 4.32 -0.89 -5.17
N ASP A 27 4.00 0.22 -5.83
CA ASP A 27 4.96 1.07 -6.56
C ASP A 27 6.11 1.58 -5.68
N SER A 28 5.82 1.89 -4.42
CA SER A 28 6.81 2.34 -3.43
C SER A 28 7.75 1.21 -2.99
N HIS A 29 7.29 -0.04 -3.07
CA HIS A 29 8.08 -1.23 -2.75
C HIS A 29 8.90 -1.68 -3.98
N THR A 30 8.30 -1.67 -5.17
CA THR A 30 8.98 -2.06 -6.42
C THR A 30 9.96 -1.01 -6.91
N GLY A 31 9.72 0.27 -6.60
CA GLY A 31 10.45 1.42 -7.14
C GLY A 31 9.91 1.94 -8.47
N GLU A 32 8.81 1.38 -8.97
CA GLU A 32 8.25 1.70 -10.29
C GLU A 32 7.88 3.17 -10.43
N SER A 33 7.25 3.77 -9.40
CA SER A 33 6.91 5.20 -9.42
C SER A 33 8.13 6.11 -9.45
N LEU A 34 9.22 5.72 -8.78
CA LEU A 34 10.47 6.47 -8.80
C LEU A 34 11.09 6.43 -10.21
N GLU A 35 11.18 5.23 -10.80
CA GLU A 35 11.71 5.03 -12.14
C GLU A 35 10.91 5.81 -13.19
N ALA A 36 9.57 5.76 -13.10
CA ALA A 36 8.68 6.54 -13.94
C ALA A 36 8.86 8.05 -13.76
N ALA A 37 8.99 8.53 -12.52
CA ALA A 37 9.18 9.94 -12.23
C ALA A 37 10.50 10.48 -12.78
N ILE A 38 11.61 9.75 -12.60
CA ILE A 38 12.92 10.11 -13.16
C ILE A 38 12.86 10.14 -14.68
N LYS A 39 12.28 9.11 -15.30
CA LYS A 39 12.18 9.01 -16.76
C LYS A 39 11.38 10.17 -17.34
N LEU A 40 10.21 10.47 -16.76
CA LEU A 40 9.35 11.56 -17.22
C LEU A 40 10.04 12.92 -17.07
N LYS A 41 10.65 13.17 -15.90
CA LYS A 41 11.42 14.41 -15.64
C LYS A 41 12.51 14.61 -16.70
N ASN A 42 13.31 13.58 -16.97
CA ASN A 42 14.40 13.67 -17.94
C ASN A 42 13.90 13.92 -19.36
N ILE A 43 12.78 13.31 -19.77
CA ILE A 43 12.16 13.55 -21.08
C ILE A 43 11.69 15.01 -21.18
N TRP A 44 10.98 15.50 -20.16
CA TRP A 44 10.41 16.85 -20.17
C TRP A 44 11.49 17.94 -20.12
N GLU A 45 12.53 17.75 -19.31
CA GLU A 45 13.67 18.67 -19.26
C GLU A 45 14.51 18.61 -20.53
N GLY A 46 14.77 17.41 -21.06
CA GLY A 46 15.54 17.22 -22.30
C GLY A 46 14.83 17.78 -23.54
N GLY A 47 13.50 17.72 -23.59
CA GLY A 47 12.69 18.36 -24.63
C GLY A 47 12.45 19.86 -24.42
N ASN A 48 13.05 20.46 -23.38
CA ASN A 48 12.84 21.84 -22.97
C ASN A 48 11.34 22.20 -22.90
N LEU A 49 10.53 21.36 -22.25
CA LEU A 49 9.07 21.48 -22.31
C LEU A 49 8.57 22.82 -21.73
N LYS A 50 9.34 23.46 -20.85
CA LYS A 50 9.04 24.82 -20.36
C LYS A 50 8.97 25.86 -21.47
N ASP A 51 9.76 25.70 -22.52
CA ASP A 51 9.79 26.56 -23.70
C ASP A 51 8.85 26.02 -24.78
N THR A 52 8.96 24.72 -25.10
CA THR A 52 8.26 24.11 -26.23
C THR A 52 6.81 23.75 -25.95
N GLY A 53 6.43 23.54 -24.68
CA GLY A 53 5.11 23.07 -24.29
C GLY A 53 3.96 24.01 -24.68
N MET A 54 4.22 25.33 -24.72
CA MET A 54 3.23 26.31 -25.16
C MET A 54 2.79 26.09 -26.62
N SER A 55 3.69 25.59 -27.48
CA SER A 55 3.39 25.32 -28.89
C SER A 55 2.38 24.17 -29.09
N VAL A 56 2.19 23.34 -28.06
CA VAL A 56 1.21 22.25 -28.04
C VAL A 56 0.09 22.50 -27.02
N GLY A 57 -0.07 23.75 -26.55
CA GLY A 57 -1.17 24.19 -25.70
C GLY A 57 -1.00 23.90 -24.21
N LEU A 58 0.21 23.59 -23.74
CA LEU A 58 0.47 23.40 -22.30
C LEU A 58 0.74 24.72 -21.59
N ASN A 59 0.25 24.84 -20.36
CA ASN A 59 0.51 26.00 -19.50
C ASN A 59 1.88 25.88 -18.79
N PRO A 60 2.75 26.91 -18.85
CA PRO A 60 4.04 26.91 -18.16
C PRO A 60 3.97 26.66 -16.64
N ASP A 61 2.96 27.18 -15.95
CA ASP A 61 2.77 26.99 -14.52
C ASP A 61 2.38 25.55 -14.18
N GLU A 62 1.58 24.91 -15.02
CA GLU A 62 1.25 23.48 -14.88
C GLU A 62 2.48 22.60 -15.10
N ILE A 63 3.31 22.92 -16.10
CA ILE A 63 4.59 22.22 -16.34
C ILE A 63 5.51 22.35 -15.13
N ASN A 64 5.68 23.57 -14.61
CA ASN A 64 6.47 23.83 -13.41
C ASN A 64 5.91 23.09 -12.19
N GLY A 65 4.59 23.08 -12.04
CA GLY A 65 3.88 22.34 -10.99
C GLY A 65 4.18 20.84 -11.05
N THR A 66 4.03 20.23 -12.23
CA THR A 66 4.31 18.80 -12.43
C THR A 66 5.78 18.47 -12.18
N LEU A 67 6.74 19.23 -12.72
CA LEU A 67 8.17 19.03 -12.43
C LEU A 67 8.46 19.16 -10.93
N GLY A 68 7.79 20.09 -10.25
CA GLY A 68 7.86 20.24 -8.79
C GLY A 68 7.37 19.01 -8.04
N VAL A 69 6.28 18.38 -8.49
CA VAL A 69 5.78 17.10 -7.94
C VAL A 69 6.76 15.96 -8.19
N LEU A 70 7.26 15.81 -9.42
CA LEU A 70 8.24 14.78 -9.77
C LEU A 70 9.51 14.89 -8.90
N ASN A 71 10.03 16.10 -8.72
CA ASN A 71 11.18 16.35 -7.85
C ASN A 71 10.91 15.95 -6.39
N LYS A 72 9.71 16.24 -5.87
CA LYS A 72 9.34 15.81 -4.51
C LYS A 72 9.27 14.29 -4.38
N VAL A 73 8.70 13.60 -5.38
CA VAL A 73 8.67 12.13 -5.41
C VAL A 73 10.09 11.57 -5.38
N ILE A 74 10.96 12.05 -6.29
CA ILE A 74 12.36 11.61 -6.39
C ILE A 74 13.09 11.82 -5.05
N LYS A 75 12.97 13.03 -4.47
CA LYS A 75 13.60 13.38 -3.20
C LYS A 75 13.11 12.48 -2.05
N ASN A 76 11.80 12.23 -1.98
CA ASN A 76 11.24 11.39 -0.92
C ASN A 76 11.70 9.92 -1.02
N SER A 77 12.10 9.47 -2.20
CA SER A 77 12.62 8.13 -2.45
C SER A 77 14.13 7.97 -2.23
N GLU A 78 14.87 9.04 -1.88
CA GLU A 78 16.31 8.96 -1.53
C GLU A 78 16.59 8.01 -0.36
N ARG A 79 15.56 7.71 0.45
CA ARG A 79 15.61 6.73 1.54
C ARG A 79 15.57 5.27 1.09
N GLY A 80 15.48 5.02 -0.22
CA GLY A 80 15.39 3.69 -0.82
C GLY A 80 13.95 3.18 -0.97
N LYS A 81 13.84 1.95 -1.46
CA LYS A 81 12.55 1.26 -1.65
C LYS A 81 11.89 0.97 -0.31
N CYS A 82 10.56 1.06 -0.27
CA CYS A 82 9.79 0.73 0.94
C CYS A 82 9.97 -0.76 1.28
N PRO A 83 10.38 -1.14 2.51
CA PRO A 83 10.63 -2.53 2.86
C PRO A 83 9.34 -3.37 3.05
N GLY A 84 8.17 -2.75 2.95
CA GLY A 84 6.88 -3.37 3.27
C GLY A 84 6.37 -2.95 4.66
N CYS A 85 5.05 -2.99 4.83
CA CYS A 85 4.40 -2.41 6.01
C CYS A 85 4.75 -3.15 7.31
N TYR A 86 4.92 -4.48 7.25
CA TYR A 86 5.26 -5.28 8.42
C TYR A 86 6.68 -4.94 8.94
N ILE A 87 7.67 -4.88 8.04
CA ILE A 87 9.07 -4.61 8.36
C ILE A 87 9.28 -3.19 8.92
N GLY A 88 8.43 -2.23 8.52
CA GLY A 88 8.46 -0.88 9.09
C GLY A 88 8.44 0.24 8.05
N GLY A 89 7.77 0.05 6.91
CA GLY A 89 7.48 1.16 6.00
C GLY A 89 6.75 2.32 6.70
N PHE A 90 6.86 3.53 6.13
CA PHE A 90 6.38 4.78 6.76
C PHE A 90 4.96 4.69 7.35
N ALA A 91 4.00 4.14 6.59
CA ALA A 91 2.63 3.96 7.05
C ALA A 91 2.51 3.07 8.30
N GLY A 92 3.41 2.08 8.44
CA GLY A 92 3.45 1.16 9.58
C GLY A 92 3.77 1.83 10.92
N GLN A 93 4.34 3.03 10.93
CA GLN A 93 4.71 3.76 12.16
C GLN A 93 3.50 4.30 12.92
N PHE A 94 2.43 4.68 12.22
CA PHE A 94 1.22 5.24 12.82
C PHE A 94 -0.02 4.35 12.64
N CYS A 95 0.01 3.37 11.73
CA CYS A 95 -1.10 2.47 11.45
C CYS A 95 -1.51 1.61 12.66
N GLY A 96 -2.79 1.71 13.06
CA GLY A 96 -3.38 0.91 14.15
C GLY A 96 -3.33 -0.59 13.90
N ILE A 97 -3.52 -1.03 12.65
CA ILE A 97 -3.45 -2.45 12.28
C ILE A 97 -2.05 -3.01 12.52
N SER A 98 -1.02 -2.30 12.05
CA SER A 98 0.39 -2.69 12.22
C SER A 98 0.76 -2.85 13.70
N LYS A 99 0.36 -1.88 14.53
CA LYS A 99 0.59 -1.92 15.98
C LYS A 99 -0.15 -3.10 16.65
N CYS A 100 -1.41 -3.32 16.28
CA CYS A 100 -2.22 -4.41 16.82
C CYS A 100 -1.61 -5.78 16.49
N VAL A 101 -1.31 -6.03 15.21
CA VAL A 101 -0.71 -7.28 14.72
C VAL A 101 0.63 -7.57 15.42
N LYS A 102 1.51 -6.56 15.55
CA LYS A 102 2.78 -6.71 16.27
C LYS A 102 2.57 -7.03 17.76
N SER A 103 1.62 -6.37 18.43
CA SER A 103 1.35 -6.62 19.84
C SER A 103 0.84 -8.04 20.13
N LYS A 104 0.21 -8.69 19.12
CA LYS A 104 -0.28 -10.07 19.20
C LYS A 104 0.75 -11.11 18.72
N GLY A 105 1.91 -10.67 18.20
CA GLY A 105 2.91 -11.56 17.63
C GLY A 105 2.52 -12.18 16.28
N TYR A 106 1.56 -11.57 15.57
CA TYR A 106 1.09 -12.04 14.27
C TYR A 106 1.90 -11.42 13.13
N TRP A 107 1.86 -12.06 11.95
CA TRP A 107 2.29 -11.44 10.69
C TRP A 107 1.18 -10.60 10.06
N THR A 108 -0.04 -11.13 10.03
CA THR A 108 -1.21 -10.45 9.42
C THR A 108 -2.48 -10.65 10.25
N CYS A 109 -3.54 -9.91 9.89
CA CYS A 109 -4.87 -10.08 10.48
C CYS A 109 -5.48 -11.46 10.22
N ALA A 110 -4.96 -12.26 9.28
CA ALA A 110 -5.45 -13.61 9.00
C ALA A 110 -5.30 -14.56 10.20
N GLU A 111 -4.38 -14.26 11.13
CA GLU A 111 -4.14 -14.99 12.38
C GLU A 111 -5.12 -14.63 13.51
N CYS A 112 -5.91 -13.56 13.35
CA CYS A 112 -6.79 -13.05 14.39
C CYS A 112 -8.15 -13.74 14.31
N ASP A 113 -8.55 -14.46 15.37
CA ASP A 113 -9.85 -15.16 15.43
C ASP A 113 -11.06 -14.22 15.31
N ASP A 114 -10.91 -12.97 15.77
CA ASP A 114 -11.96 -11.94 15.67
C ASP A 114 -12.10 -11.36 14.24
N TYR A 115 -11.10 -11.55 13.38
CA TYR A 115 -11.09 -10.93 12.05
C TYR A 115 -11.84 -11.81 11.05
N ASN A 116 -12.89 -11.26 10.44
CA ASN A 116 -13.67 -11.98 9.43
C ASN A 116 -13.65 -11.25 8.06
N PRO A 117 -12.88 -11.73 7.05
CA PRO A 117 -12.77 -11.07 5.76
C PRO A 117 -14.07 -11.04 4.94
N THR A 118 -15.09 -11.83 5.30
CA THR A 118 -16.37 -11.86 4.57
C THR A 118 -17.36 -10.81 5.04
N GLU A 119 -17.14 -10.19 6.20
CA GLU A 119 -18.05 -9.18 6.76
C GLU A 119 -17.83 -7.79 6.16
N ASP A 120 -18.85 -6.94 6.21
CA ASP A 120 -18.73 -5.53 5.81
C ASP A 120 -17.72 -4.76 6.66
N ASN A 121 -17.61 -5.13 7.94
CA ASN A 121 -16.59 -4.64 8.85
C ASN A 121 -15.72 -5.80 9.36
N PRO A 122 -14.62 -6.13 8.66
CA PRO A 122 -13.83 -7.32 8.98
C PRO A 122 -13.16 -7.30 10.36
N CYS A 123 -12.85 -6.12 10.90
CA CYS A 123 -12.29 -5.99 12.24
C CYS A 123 -13.36 -5.42 13.18
N PRO A 124 -13.85 -6.21 14.16
CA PRO A 124 -14.89 -5.75 15.09
C PRO A 124 -14.35 -4.74 16.12
N ASN A 125 -13.02 -4.64 16.26
CA ASN A 125 -12.35 -3.77 17.24
C ASN A 125 -12.25 -2.32 16.73
N VAL A 126 -13.41 -1.66 16.58
CA VAL A 126 -13.52 -0.24 16.22
C VAL A 126 -13.60 0.59 17.49
N GLY A 127 -12.58 1.41 17.76
CA GLY A 127 -12.59 2.36 18.87
C GLY A 127 -12.96 3.79 18.44
N ASP A 128 -12.98 4.70 19.41
CA ASP A 128 -13.35 6.12 19.23
C ASP A 128 -12.14 7.05 19.00
N SER A 129 -11.05 6.53 18.41
CA SER A 129 -9.86 7.35 18.15
C SER A 129 -10.19 8.57 17.29
N PRO A 130 -9.72 9.78 17.66
CA PRO A 130 -9.84 10.98 16.83
C PRO A 130 -8.96 10.90 15.57
N MET A 131 -8.02 9.94 15.52
CA MET A 131 -7.25 9.64 14.31
C MET A 131 -7.63 8.24 13.79
N PRO A 132 -8.48 8.15 12.75
CA PRO A 132 -8.96 6.88 12.21
C PRO A 132 -7.85 5.91 11.80
N MET A 133 -6.72 6.43 11.29
CA MET A 133 -5.58 5.60 10.87
C MET A 133 -4.84 4.94 12.04
N ALA A 134 -4.97 5.47 13.25
CA ALA A 134 -4.35 4.94 14.45
C ALA A 134 -5.21 3.86 15.15
N ASP A 135 -6.49 3.75 14.78
CA ASP A 135 -7.40 2.72 15.28
C ASP A 135 -7.42 1.50 14.33
N PRO A 136 -7.24 0.27 14.82
CA PRO A 136 -7.18 -0.91 13.96
C PRO A 136 -8.48 -1.17 13.21
N GLY A 137 -9.65 -1.00 13.83
CA GLY A 137 -10.95 -1.23 13.19
C GLY A 137 -11.27 -0.18 12.13
N GLN A 138 -11.15 1.10 12.47
CA GLN A 138 -11.37 2.20 11.53
C GLN A 138 -10.37 2.16 10.37
N MET A 139 -9.09 1.90 10.64
CA MET A 139 -8.08 1.74 9.59
C MET A 139 -8.37 0.52 8.72
N THR A 140 -8.87 -0.59 9.29
CA THR A 140 -9.28 -1.76 8.50
C THR A 140 -10.38 -1.38 7.52
N LYS A 141 -11.42 -0.68 7.98
CA LYS A 141 -12.49 -0.18 7.12
C LYS A 141 -11.96 0.71 5.99
N MET A 142 -11.09 1.66 6.32
CA MET A 142 -10.47 2.55 5.32
C MET A 142 -9.68 1.76 4.27
N ILE A 143 -8.88 0.79 4.69
CA ILE A 143 -8.06 -0.04 3.79
C ILE A 143 -8.97 -0.92 2.92
N CYS A 144 -10.00 -1.54 3.49
CA CYS A 144 -10.94 -2.36 2.71
C CYS A 144 -11.64 -1.54 1.63
N THR A 145 -12.06 -0.31 1.92
CA THR A 145 -12.60 0.59 0.90
C THR A 145 -11.54 0.96 -0.13
N ARG A 146 -10.37 1.43 0.33
CA ARG A 146 -9.29 1.92 -0.56
C ARG A 146 -8.84 0.86 -1.57
N TYR A 147 -8.75 -0.41 -1.18
CA TYR A 147 -8.26 -1.49 -2.02
C TYR A 147 -9.38 -2.36 -2.58
N SER A 148 -10.61 -1.84 -2.63
CA SER A 148 -11.78 -2.53 -3.20
C SER A 148 -11.96 -3.96 -2.67
N ARG A 149 -11.65 -4.14 -1.37
CA ARG A 149 -11.64 -5.41 -0.63
C ARG A 149 -10.64 -6.49 -1.11
N ASP A 150 -9.74 -6.22 -2.07
CA ASP A 150 -8.65 -7.17 -2.45
C ASP A 150 -7.82 -7.60 -1.22
N THR A 151 -7.69 -6.71 -0.23
CA THR A 151 -7.04 -7.03 1.04
C THR A 151 -7.78 -8.09 1.87
N CYS A 152 -9.12 -8.10 1.84
CA CYS A 152 -9.92 -9.14 2.50
C CYS A 152 -9.77 -10.47 1.77
N ASP A 153 -9.80 -10.45 0.44
CA ASP A 153 -9.63 -11.64 -0.38
C ASP A 153 -8.25 -12.27 -0.16
N ASN A 154 -7.21 -11.45 -0.07
CA ASN A 154 -5.85 -11.90 0.26
C ASN A 154 -5.78 -12.54 1.65
N LEU A 155 -6.37 -11.93 2.69
CA LEU A 155 -6.35 -12.49 4.05
C LEU A 155 -7.19 -13.77 4.16
N LYS A 156 -8.34 -13.83 3.47
CA LYS A 156 -9.13 -15.05 3.34
C LYS A 156 -8.31 -16.15 2.67
N ARG A 157 -7.61 -15.81 1.58
CA ARG A 157 -6.76 -16.75 0.87
C ARG A 157 -5.64 -17.29 1.76
N CYS A 158 -4.98 -16.43 2.55
CA CYS A 158 -4.02 -16.87 3.58
C CYS A 158 -4.62 -17.93 4.51
N GLN A 159 -5.85 -17.72 5.00
CA GLN A 159 -6.54 -18.66 5.90
C GLN A 159 -6.84 -20.01 5.23
N GLU A 160 -7.14 -20.00 3.93
CA GLU A 160 -7.47 -21.19 3.15
C GLU A 160 -6.24 -22.05 2.80
N ILE A 161 -5.15 -21.43 2.32
CA ILE A 161 -4.02 -22.15 1.70
C ILE A 161 -2.70 -22.06 2.47
N GLY A 162 -2.63 -21.27 3.53
CA GLY A 162 -1.41 -21.05 4.29
C GLY A 162 -0.51 -19.95 3.69
N TYR A 163 0.39 -19.41 4.51
CA TYR A 163 1.29 -18.33 4.08
C TYR A 163 2.27 -18.73 2.99
N ASP A 164 2.91 -19.90 3.06
CA ASP A 164 3.88 -20.34 2.03
C ASP A 164 3.24 -20.42 0.63
N SER A 165 2.08 -21.06 0.52
CA SER A 165 1.33 -21.13 -0.74
C SER A 165 0.87 -19.75 -1.20
N PHE A 166 0.34 -18.93 -0.30
CA PHE A 166 -0.13 -17.59 -0.63
C PHE A 166 1.00 -16.67 -1.13
N ILE A 167 2.18 -16.72 -0.51
CA ILE A 167 3.35 -15.94 -0.94
C ILE A 167 3.74 -16.31 -2.37
N LYS A 168 3.69 -17.60 -2.75
CA LYS A 168 3.93 -18.05 -4.13
C LYS A 168 2.90 -17.45 -5.08
N GLU A 169 1.61 -17.51 -4.74
CA GLU A 169 0.54 -16.90 -5.55
C GLU A 169 0.77 -15.40 -5.74
N VAL A 170 1.16 -14.66 -4.69
CA VAL A 170 1.45 -13.21 -4.78
C VAL A 170 2.65 -12.94 -5.67
N LYS A 171 3.74 -13.72 -5.54
CA LYS A 171 4.94 -13.59 -6.40
C LYS A 171 4.59 -13.82 -7.87
N GLU A 172 3.83 -14.87 -8.17
CA GLU A 172 3.37 -15.19 -9.53
C GLU A 172 2.43 -14.10 -10.08
N LYS A 173 1.46 -13.65 -9.28
CA LYS A 173 0.53 -12.56 -9.63
C LYS A 173 1.29 -11.30 -10.04
N VAL A 174 2.29 -10.88 -9.26
CA VAL A 174 3.11 -9.68 -9.55
C VAL A 174 4.03 -9.90 -10.75
N ALA A 175 4.63 -11.10 -10.90
CA ALA A 175 5.45 -11.45 -12.05
C ALA A 175 4.66 -11.39 -13.37
N ASN A 176 3.37 -11.74 -13.33
CA ASN A 176 2.43 -11.63 -14.45
C ASN A 176 1.88 -10.22 -14.68
N GLY A 177 2.48 -9.20 -14.06
CA GLY A 177 2.17 -7.79 -14.32
C GLY A 177 1.09 -7.18 -13.42
N TRP A 178 0.59 -7.90 -12.42
CA TRP A 178 -0.33 -7.31 -11.45
C TRP A 178 0.37 -6.24 -10.61
N ARG A 179 -0.36 -5.15 -10.30
CA ARG A 179 0.09 -4.07 -9.43
C ARG A 179 -1.00 -3.64 -8.48
N THR A 180 -0.59 -3.19 -7.30
CA THR A 180 -1.52 -2.75 -6.26
C THR A 180 -2.42 -1.60 -6.71
N TRP A 181 -1.92 -0.69 -7.55
CA TRP A 181 -2.72 0.44 -8.06
C TRP A 181 -3.91 0.01 -8.93
N GLN A 182 -3.93 -1.23 -9.45
CA GLN A 182 -5.04 -1.76 -10.25
C GLN A 182 -6.31 -2.08 -9.43
N VAL A 183 -6.19 -2.17 -8.10
CA VAL A 183 -7.30 -2.47 -7.19
C VAL A 183 -7.65 -1.29 -6.28
N ILE A 184 -6.95 -0.16 -6.42
CA ILE A 184 -7.25 1.03 -5.62
C ILE A 184 -8.55 1.67 -6.12
N SER A 185 -9.49 1.90 -5.21
CA SER A 185 -10.76 2.59 -5.49
C SER A 185 -10.55 4.08 -5.77
N ASP A 186 -11.44 4.68 -6.58
CA ASP A 186 -11.50 6.13 -6.79
C ASP A 186 -12.06 6.91 -5.57
N GLU A 187 -12.46 6.22 -4.51
CA GLU A 187 -12.93 6.87 -3.29
C GLU A 187 -11.82 7.64 -2.57
N MET A 188 -12.11 8.91 -2.24
CA MET A 188 -11.22 9.81 -1.49
C MET A 188 -11.18 9.49 0.02
N VAL A 189 -10.90 8.22 0.37
CA VAL A 189 -11.01 7.67 1.74
C VAL A 189 -10.22 8.50 2.76
N PHE A 190 -8.97 8.85 2.45
CA PHE A 190 -8.13 9.65 3.36
C PHE A 190 -8.63 11.08 3.53
N THR A 191 -9.08 11.74 2.46
CA THR A 191 -9.65 13.08 2.55
C THR A 191 -10.93 13.10 3.38
N LYS A 192 -11.80 12.09 3.21
CA LYS A 192 -13.02 11.94 4.02
C LYS A 192 -12.68 11.69 5.50
N ALA A 193 -11.65 10.89 5.78
CA ALA A 193 -11.23 10.57 7.14
C ALA A 193 -10.57 11.75 7.87
N LEU A 194 -9.79 12.57 7.18
CA LEU A 194 -9.08 13.73 7.77
C LEU A 194 -9.95 14.98 7.94
N LYS A 195 -11.18 14.99 7.43
CA LYS A 195 -12.16 16.08 7.59
C LYS A 195 -13.11 15.89 8.78
N LYS A 196 -13.06 14.72 9.43
CA LYS A 196 -13.82 14.41 10.65
C LYS A 196 -12.96 14.72 11.86
#